data_AF-A0A257Z5F4-F1
#
_entry.id   AF-A0A257Z5F4-F1
#
_cell.length_a   1.000
_cell.length_b   1.000
_cell.length_c   1.000
_cell.angle_alpha   90.00
_cell.angle_beta   90.00
_cell.angle_gamma   90.00
#
_symmetry.space_group_name_H-M   'P 1'
#
loop_
_entity.id
_entity.type
_entity.pdbx_description
1 polymer ?
#
loop_
_entity_poly.entity_id
_entity_poly.type
_entity_poly.pdbx_seq_one_letter_code
_entity_poly.pdbx_strand_id
1 'polypeptide(L)'
;MGAEGGIPVGQITAARFLGQGLLMLPIVAVMGLSLRLSPRALGFTLLRAVFLIISTFSFVSGIAVMPVADALAIAFVEPFILLLLGSLIFGDRVGPRRIAACAVGFGGALLVIQPSLAAFGMVALWPLGTAVFFAFYMLVTREISGWMHPVTMQFHTAWTGFVLCLPLAITYALKNAPAATLAPLHYSEIVVAVALGYLIFADFPNLLTWAGIAVITASGLYIIHRERTLARQLPIAP
;
A
#
# COMPACT_ATOMS: atom_id res chain seq x y z
N MET A 1 -2.13 21.70 5.16
CA MET A 1 -1.43 21.07 6.30
C MET A 1 -1.35 19.57 6.04
N GLY A 2 -0.24 18.92 5.73
CA GLY A 2 1.13 19.38 5.55
C GLY A 2 1.77 18.60 4.39
N ALA A 3 2.38 19.35 3.47
CA ALA A 3 3.38 18.84 2.56
C ALA A 3 4.72 19.30 3.14
N GLU A 4 5.26 18.55 4.10
CA GLU A 4 6.61 18.79 4.63
C GLU A 4 7.37 17.47 4.69
N GLY A 5 8.34 17.31 3.77
CA GLY A 5 9.58 16.54 3.89
C GLY A 5 9.57 15.03 4.19
N GLY A 6 8.45 14.44 4.62
CA GLY A 6 8.37 13.05 5.06
C GLY A 6 8.11 12.07 3.91
N ILE A 7 8.70 10.87 4.00
CA ILE A 7 8.36 9.76 3.11
C ILE A 7 6.87 9.41 3.33
N PRO A 8 6.03 9.42 2.28
CA PRO A 8 4.62 9.05 2.39
C PRO A 8 4.43 7.68 3.02
N VAL A 9 3.40 7.56 3.85
CA VAL A 9 3.03 6.30 4.52
C VAL A 9 2.91 5.12 3.54
N GLY A 10 2.38 5.38 2.34
CA GLY A 10 2.28 4.36 1.29
C GLY A 10 3.64 3.85 0.80
N GLN A 11 4.67 4.72 0.71
CA GLN A 11 6.02 4.32 0.33
C GLN A 11 6.72 3.52 1.43
N ILE A 12 6.56 3.93 2.69
CA ILE A 12 7.07 3.18 3.85
C ILE A 12 6.46 1.77 3.87
N THR A 13 5.15 1.68 3.63
CA THR A 13 4.41 0.41 3.57
C THR A 13 4.93 -0.48 2.43
N ALA A 14 5.09 0.07 1.22
CA ALA A 14 5.62 -0.68 0.08
C ALA A 14 7.07 -1.15 0.32
N ALA A 15 7.93 -0.28 0.86
CA ALA A 15 9.32 -0.59 1.18
C ALA A 15 9.43 -1.70 2.23
N ARG A 16 8.55 -1.70 3.25
CA ARG A 16 8.46 -2.77 4.26
C ARG A 16 8.18 -4.13 3.60
N PHE A 17 7.21 -4.20 2.69
CA PHE A 17 6.88 -5.44 2.00
C PHE A 17 8.00 -5.92 1.07
N LEU A 18 8.64 -5.00 0.35
CA LEU A 18 9.80 -5.31 -0.47
C LEU A 18 10.95 -5.88 0.37
N GLY A 19 11.31 -5.19 1.45
CA GLY A 19 12.38 -5.62 2.36
C GLY A 19 12.09 -6.98 2.98
N GLN A 20 10.86 -7.23 3.44
CA GLN A 20 10.43 -8.53 3.94
C GLN A 20 10.54 -9.62 2.87
N GLY A 21 10.12 -9.35 1.63
CA GLY A 21 10.20 -10.30 0.52
C GLY A 21 11.64 -10.65 0.17
N LEU A 22 12.51 -9.65 0.06
CA LEU A 22 13.93 -9.82 -0.23
C LEU A 22 14.66 -10.60 0.86
N LEU A 23 14.32 -10.37 2.13
CA LEU A 23 14.91 -11.09 3.26
C LEU A 23 14.42 -12.55 3.33
N MET A 24 13.16 -12.81 2.95
CA MET A 24 12.59 -14.16 2.96
C MET A 24 13.02 -15.01 1.77
N LEU A 25 13.33 -14.41 0.62
CA LEU A 25 13.74 -15.14 -0.59
C LEU A 25 14.96 -16.07 -0.40
N PRO A 26 16.10 -15.63 0.18
CA PRO A 26 17.24 -16.53 0.41
C PRO A 26 16.89 -17.64 1.42
N ILE A 27 16.04 -17.36 2.42
CA ILE A 27 15.60 -18.36 3.40
C ILE A 27 14.77 -19.45 2.70
N VAL A 28 13.85 -19.05 1.81
CA VAL A 28 13.07 -19.99 0.98
C VAL A 28 13.99 -20.86 0.11
N ALA A 29 15.01 -20.26 -0.50
CA ALA A 29 15.97 -20.96 -1.35
C ALA A 29 16.84 -21.96 -0.55
N VAL A 30 17.40 -21.54 0.58
CA VAL A 30 18.22 -22.40 1.46
C VAL A 30 17.41 -23.56 2.02
N MET A 31 16.14 -23.35 2.34
CA MET A 31 15.25 -24.40 2.85
C MET A 31 14.67 -25.30 1.75
N GLY A 32 14.95 -25.03 0.46
CA GLY A 32 14.41 -25.81 -0.65
C GLY A 32 12.88 -25.77 -0.75
N LEU A 33 12.25 -24.71 -0.26
CA LEU A 33 10.79 -24.61 -0.21
C LEU A 33 10.21 -24.26 -1.58
N SER A 34 9.05 -24.83 -1.91
CA SER A 34 8.40 -24.54 -3.18
C SER A 34 7.80 -23.13 -3.21
N LEU A 35 8.02 -22.43 -4.33
CA LEU A 35 7.43 -21.12 -4.65
C LEU A 35 6.08 -21.25 -5.39
N ARG A 36 5.58 -22.47 -5.56
CA ARG A 36 4.35 -22.71 -6.32
C ARG A 36 3.15 -22.40 -5.43
N LEU A 37 2.31 -21.47 -5.86
CA LEU A 37 1.02 -21.20 -5.25
C LEU A 37 -0.08 -21.98 -5.96
N SER A 38 -0.84 -22.76 -5.19
CA SER A 38 -2.11 -23.29 -5.67
C SER A 38 -3.16 -22.18 -5.78
N PRO A 39 -4.21 -22.31 -6.61
CA PRO A 39 -5.28 -21.31 -6.71
C PRO A 39 -5.96 -21.01 -5.37
N ARG A 40 -6.13 -22.04 -4.54
CA ARG A 40 -6.64 -21.90 -3.17
C ARG A 40 -5.70 -21.07 -2.29
N ALA A 41 -4.38 -21.35 -2.36
CA ALA A 41 -3.38 -20.60 -1.61
C ALA A 41 -3.26 -19.13 -2.07
N LEU A 42 -3.49 -18.86 -3.36
CA LEU A 42 -3.48 -17.51 -3.91
C LEU A 42 -4.57 -16.64 -3.25
N GLY A 43 -5.81 -17.13 -3.18
CA GLY A 43 -6.91 -16.37 -2.56
C GLY A 43 -6.64 -16.03 -1.09
N PHE A 44 -6.14 -17.00 -0.33
CA PHE A 44 -5.79 -16.78 1.07
C PHE A 44 -4.57 -15.85 1.26
N THR A 45 -3.56 -15.97 0.39
CA THR A 45 -2.39 -15.07 0.40
C THR A 45 -2.81 -13.64 0.07
N LEU A 46 -3.70 -13.45 -0.91
CA LEU A 46 -4.24 -12.15 -1.27
C LEU A 46 -4.99 -11.52 -0.10
N LEU A 47 -5.88 -12.29 0.55
CA LEU A 47 -6.62 -11.83 1.72
C LEU A 47 -5.68 -11.45 2.88
N ARG A 48 -4.65 -12.26 3.15
CA ARG A 48 -3.60 -11.96 4.14
C ARG A 48 -2.87 -10.67 3.81
N ALA A 49 -2.47 -10.49 2.55
CA ALA A 49 -1.77 -9.30 2.11
C ALA A 49 -2.63 -8.04 2.29
N VAL A 50 -3.91 -8.08 1.91
CA VAL A 50 -4.84 -6.95 2.08
C VAL A 50 -4.97 -6.56 3.56
N PHE A 51 -5.27 -7.52 4.44
CA PHE A 51 -5.38 -7.22 5.87
C PHE A 51 -4.07 -6.68 6.46
N LEU A 52 -2.93 -7.26 6.08
CA LEU A 52 -1.63 -6.80 6.56
C LEU A 52 -1.24 -5.42 6.01
N ILE A 53 -1.62 -5.09 4.76
CA ILE A 53 -1.45 -3.75 4.18
C ILE A 53 -2.26 -2.74 4.98
N ILE A 54 -3.56 -2.98 5.19
CA ILE A 54 -4.43 -2.02 5.90
C ILE A 54 -3.94 -1.85 7.34
N SER A 55 -3.56 -2.95 8.00
CA SER A 55 -2.96 -2.92 9.35
C SER A 55 -1.68 -2.09 9.38
N THR A 56 -0.74 -2.33 8.45
CA THR A 56 0.52 -1.60 8.36
C THR A 56 0.29 -0.12 8.07
N PHE A 57 -0.57 0.19 7.11
CA PHE A 57 -0.90 1.57 6.75
C PHE A 57 -1.50 2.31 7.94
N SER A 58 -2.41 1.67 8.67
CA SER A 58 -3.05 2.23 9.86
C SER A 58 -2.03 2.50 10.96
N PHE A 59 -1.10 1.58 11.20
CA PHE A 59 -0.06 1.76 12.21
C PHE A 59 0.90 2.89 11.84
N VAL A 60 1.40 2.88 10.60
CA VAL A 60 2.34 3.91 10.11
C VAL A 60 1.66 5.30 10.09
N SER A 61 0.37 5.36 9.76
CA SER A 61 -0.40 6.61 9.83
C SER A 61 -0.58 7.09 11.26
N GLY A 62 -0.79 6.19 12.22
CA GLY A 62 -0.85 6.53 13.64
C GLY A 62 0.46 7.12 14.14
N ILE A 63 1.58 6.41 13.96
CA ILE A 63 2.89 6.85 14.48
C ILE A 63 3.45 8.09 13.78
N ALA A 64 2.88 8.51 12.65
CA ALA A 64 3.23 9.78 12.01
C ALA A 64 2.76 10.99 12.84
N VAL A 65 1.80 10.80 13.74
CA VAL A 65 1.16 11.88 14.51
C VAL A 65 1.03 11.59 16.01
N MET A 66 1.37 10.38 16.46
CA MET A 66 1.43 9.99 17.87
C MET A 66 2.74 9.24 18.20
N PRO A 67 3.20 9.26 19.46
CA PRO A 67 4.33 8.46 19.91
C PRO A 67 4.14 6.97 19.64
N VAL A 68 5.23 6.28 19.29
CA VAL A 68 5.20 4.84 18.99
C VAL A 68 4.73 4.01 20.19
N ALA A 69 5.08 4.41 21.41
CA ALA A 69 4.65 3.73 22.64
C ALA A 69 3.11 3.76 22.80
N ASP A 70 2.48 4.90 22.54
CA ASP A 70 1.03 5.07 22.63
C ASP A 70 0.31 4.25 21.54
N ALA A 71 0.85 4.26 20.32
CA ALA A 71 0.33 3.44 19.22
C ALA A 71 0.41 1.94 19.54
N LEU A 72 1.53 1.48 20.10
CA LEU A 72 1.69 0.09 20.54
C LEU A 72 0.72 -0.26 21.67
N ALA A 73 0.55 0.63 22.66
CA ALA A 73 -0.40 0.44 23.76
C ALA A 73 -1.84 0.23 23.26
N ILE A 74 -2.27 1.01 22.27
CA ILE A 74 -3.58 0.83 21.65
C ILE A 74 -3.62 -0.47 20.83
N ALA A 75 -2.56 -0.78 20.07
CA ALA A 75 -2.48 -2.00 19.28
C ALA A 75 -2.50 -3.27 20.15
N PHE A 76 -2.07 -3.20 21.42
CA PHE A 76 -2.15 -4.30 22.39
C PHE A 76 -3.59 -4.75 22.73
N VAL A 77 -4.62 -4.08 22.23
CA VAL A 77 -6.00 -4.59 22.25
C VAL A 77 -6.17 -5.82 21.31
N GLU A 78 -5.26 -6.02 20.36
CA GLU A 78 -5.28 -7.12 19.38
C GLU A 78 -5.52 -8.52 19.98
N PRO A 79 -4.84 -8.99 21.05
CA PRO A 79 -5.03 -10.34 21.57
C PRO A 79 -6.46 -10.59 22.05
N PHE A 80 -7.15 -9.55 22.55
CA PHE A 80 -8.55 -9.62 22.94
C PHE A 80 -9.46 -9.74 21.71
N ILE A 81 -9.23 -8.90 20.69
CA ILE A 81 -9.96 -8.96 19.42
C ILE A 81 -9.78 -10.34 18.75
N LEU A 82 -8.54 -10.83 18.72
CA LEU A 82 -8.19 -12.12 18.16
C LEU A 82 -8.88 -13.28 18.91
N LEU A 83 -8.95 -13.20 20.24
CA LEU A 83 -9.66 -14.19 21.05
C LEU A 83 -11.16 -14.24 20.69
N LEU A 84 -11.80 -13.07 20.63
CA LEU A 84 -13.23 -12.93 20.37
C LEU A 84 -13.59 -13.33 18.94
N LEU A 85 -12.87 -12.82 17.94
CA LEU A 85 -13.09 -13.16 16.54
C LEU A 85 -12.74 -14.62 16.26
N GLY A 86 -11.66 -15.12 16.88
CA GLY A 86 -11.27 -16.52 16.74
C GLY A 86 -12.31 -17.48 17.27
N SER A 87 -12.90 -17.21 18.44
CA SER A 87 -13.99 -18.04 18.97
C SER A 87 -15.26 -17.95 18.14
N LEU A 88 -15.60 -16.77 17.62
CA LEU A 88 -16.78 -16.56 16.79
C LEU A 88 -16.67 -17.25 15.42
N ILE A 89 -15.52 -17.14 14.76
CA ILE A 89 -15.31 -17.65 13.40
C ILE A 89 -15.07 -19.16 13.41
N PHE A 90 -14.29 -19.67 14.36
CA PHE A 90 -13.92 -21.09 14.40
C PHE A 90 -14.78 -21.94 15.34
N GLY A 91 -15.62 -21.31 16.18
CA GLY A 91 -16.48 -22.02 17.13
C GLY A 91 -15.73 -22.70 18.28
N ASP A 92 -14.43 -22.43 18.44
CA ASP A 92 -13.63 -23.03 19.50
C ASP A 92 -14.09 -22.56 20.87
N ARG A 93 -14.20 -23.49 21.83
CA ARG A 93 -14.49 -23.16 23.23
C ARG A 93 -13.26 -22.50 23.87
N VAL A 94 -13.42 -21.25 24.30
CA VAL A 94 -12.38 -20.53 25.05
C VAL A 94 -12.55 -20.79 26.54
N GLY A 95 -11.57 -21.42 27.16
CA GLY A 95 -11.60 -21.70 28.59
C GLY A 95 -11.60 -20.43 29.46
N PRO A 96 -12.20 -20.48 30.67
CA PRO A 96 -12.38 -19.31 31.54
C PRO A 96 -11.06 -18.66 31.96
N ARG A 97 -9.98 -19.43 32.11
CA ARG A 97 -8.64 -18.90 32.43
C ARG A 97 -8.08 -18.00 31.33
N ARG A 98 -8.33 -18.34 30.06
CA ARG A 98 -7.89 -17.55 28.90
C ARG A 98 -8.70 -16.27 28.76
N ILE A 99 -10.01 -16.34 29.02
CA ILE A 99 -10.88 -15.16 29.08
C ILE A 99 -10.43 -14.21 30.19
N ALA A 100 -10.18 -14.72 31.40
CA ALA A 100 -9.71 -13.91 32.52
C ALA A 100 -8.36 -13.25 32.22
N ALA A 101 -7.39 -14.00 31.67
CA ALA A 101 -6.09 -13.45 31.28
C ALA A 101 -6.22 -12.33 30.22
N CYS A 102 -7.07 -12.52 29.20
CA CYS A 102 -7.32 -11.50 28.19
C CYS A 102 -8.07 -10.28 28.76
N ALA A 103 -9.00 -10.46 29.70
CA ALA A 103 -9.68 -9.36 30.38
C ALA A 103 -8.71 -8.53 31.23
N VAL A 104 -7.80 -9.18 31.97
CA VAL A 104 -6.74 -8.50 32.73
C VAL A 104 -5.78 -7.74 31.81
N GLY A 105 -5.32 -8.38 30.73
CA GLY A 105 -4.45 -7.74 29.74
C GLY A 105 -5.12 -6.53 29.06
N PHE A 106 -6.40 -6.66 28.70
CA PHE A 106 -7.19 -5.57 28.14
C PHE A 106 -7.38 -4.42 29.15
N GLY A 107 -7.65 -4.74 30.42
CA GLY A 107 -7.71 -3.74 31.49
C GLY A 107 -6.39 -2.98 31.65
N GLY A 108 -5.26 -3.67 31.60
CA GLY A 108 -3.92 -3.06 31.59
C GLY A 108 -3.71 -2.14 30.39
N ALA A 109 -4.11 -2.58 29.19
CA ALA A 109 -4.04 -1.75 27.99
C ALA A 109 -4.89 -0.48 28.13
N LEU A 110 -6.13 -0.57 28.67
CA LEU A 110 -7.00 0.60 28.89
C LEU A 110 -6.37 1.66 29.79
N LEU A 111 -5.63 1.26 30.84
CA LEU A 111 -4.94 2.21 31.72
C LEU A 111 -3.86 3.01 30.98
N VAL A 112 -3.15 2.37 30.05
CA VAL A 112 -2.13 3.04 29.23
C VAL A 112 -2.77 3.87 28.10
N ILE A 113 -3.88 3.40 27.54
CA ILE A 113 -4.58 4.05 26.43
C ILE A 113 -5.34 5.30 26.87
N GLN A 114 -5.88 5.37 28.10
CA GLN A 114 -6.70 6.49 28.57
C GLN A 114 -6.07 7.88 28.37
N PRO A 115 -4.81 8.15 28.80
CA PRO A 115 -4.18 9.45 28.54
C PRO A 115 -3.98 9.70 27.04
N SER A 116 -3.67 8.66 26.28
CA SER A 116 -3.52 8.75 24.82
C SER A 116 -4.83 9.11 24.12
N LEU A 117 -5.97 8.56 24.55
CA LEU A 117 -7.28 8.91 23.99
C LEU A 117 -7.65 10.37 24.28
N ALA A 118 -7.33 10.86 25.48
CA ALA A 118 -7.57 12.26 25.83
C ALA A 118 -6.70 13.22 25.01
N ALA A 119 -5.45 12.84 24.73
CA ALA A 119 -4.50 13.64 23.95
C ALA A 119 -4.76 13.60 22.44
N PHE A 120 -5.09 12.44 21.88
CA PHE A 120 -5.12 12.19 20.44
C PHE A 120 -6.53 11.96 19.86
N GLY A 121 -7.55 11.75 20.69
CA GLY A 121 -8.95 11.61 20.25
C GLY A 121 -9.14 10.58 19.14
N MET A 122 -9.74 10.99 18.01
CA MET A 122 -10.00 10.12 16.86
C MET A 122 -8.74 9.54 16.21
N VAL A 123 -7.56 10.14 16.42
CA VAL A 123 -6.31 9.63 15.87
C VAL A 123 -5.96 8.26 16.46
N ALA A 124 -6.43 7.94 17.68
CA ALA A 124 -6.33 6.61 18.27
C ALA A 124 -7.07 5.50 17.49
N LEU A 125 -7.98 5.87 16.58
CA LEU A 125 -8.63 4.90 15.69
C LEU A 125 -7.64 4.26 14.71
N TRP A 126 -6.53 4.92 14.38
CA TRP A 126 -5.50 4.37 13.49
C TRP A 126 -4.83 3.12 14.10
N PRO A 127 -4.20 3.15 15.30
CA PRO A 127 -3.69 1.93 15.92
C PRO A 127 -4.78 0.91 16.28
N LEU A 128 -6.00 1.34 16.63
CA LEU A 128 -7.10 0.40 16.84
C LEU A 128 -7.44 -0.38 15.56
N GLY A 129 -7.47 0.31 14.41
CA GLY A 129 -7.61 -0.31 13.10
C GLY A 129 -6.49 -1.32 12.84
N THR A 130 -5.26 -1.01 13.26
CA THR A 130 -4.12 -1.95 13.19
C THR A 130 -4.45 -3.25 13.90
N ALA A 131 -4.93 -3.18 15.16
CA ALA A 131 -5.27 -4.36 15.95
C ALA A 131 -6.38 -5.21 15.30
N VAL A 132 -7.42 -4.57 14.76
CA VAL A 132 -8.53 -5.26 14.08
C VAL A 132 -8.04 -5.99 12.83
N PHE A 133 -7.36 -5.28 11.92
CA PHE A 133 -6.90 -5.88 10.66
C PHE A 133 -5.77 -6.88 10.87
N PHE A 134 -4.91 -6.68 11.87
CA PHE A 134 -3.90 -7.66 12.23
C PHE A 134 -4.53 -8.94 12.81
N ALA A 135 -5.58 -8.82 13.61
CA ALA A 135 -6.34 -9.98 14.08
C ALA A 135 -6.91 -10.79 12.89
N PHE A 136 -7.52 -10.14 11.90
CA PHE A 136 -7.96 -10.84 10.67
C PHE A 136 -6.80 -11.49 9.92
N TYR A 137 -5.67 -10.79 9.75
CA TYR A 137 -4.45 -11.38 9.18
C TYR A 137 -4.00 -12.64 9.95
N MET A 138 -4.05 -12.62 11.28
CA MET A 138 -3.69 -13.74 12.13
C MET A 138 -4.68 -14.90 12.01
N LEU A 139 -5.99 -14.64 11.89
CA LEU A 139 -7.01 -15.68 11.68
C LEU A 139 -6.86 -16.35 10.31
N VAL A 140 -6.59 -15.58 9.26
CA VAL A 140 -6.30 -16.17 7.94
C VAL A 140 -4.97 -16.95 7.98
N THR A 141 -3.97 -16.47 8.72
CA THR A 141 -2.71 -17.21 8.92
C THR A 141 -2.95 -18.54 9.64
N ARG A 142 -3.84 -18.57 10.64
CA ARG A 142 -4.23 -19.77 11.37
C ARG A 142 -4.85 -20.82 10.45
N GLU A 143 -5.65 -20.43 9.46
CA GLU A 143 -6.29 -21.36 8.51
C GLU A 143 -5.32 -22.03 7.53
N ILE A 144 -4.23 -21.33 7.19
CA ILE A 144 -3.25 -21.83 6.21
C ILE A 144 -2.10 -22.58 6.88
N SER A 145 -1.83 -22.30 8.16
CA SER A 145 -0.68 -22.86 8.89
C SER A 145 -0.67 -24.38 8.97
N GLY A 146 -1.83 -25.03 8.81
CA GLY A 146 -1.95 -26.49 8.77
C GLY A 146 -1.38 -27.15 7.50
N TRP A 147 -1.17 -26.39 6.42
CA TRP A 147 -0.77 -26.97 5.12
C TRP A 147 0.24 -26.15 4.32
N MET A 148 0.67 -24.99 4.81
CA MET A 148 1.70 -24.17 4.16
C MET A 148 2.79 -23.80 5.15
N HIS A 149 4.05 -23.95 4.73
CA HIS A 149 5.19 -23.65 5.60
C HIS A 149 5.23 -22.15 5.96
N PRO A 150 5.52 -21.76 7.23
CA PRO A 150 5.49 -20.37 7.66
C PRO A 150 6.36 -19.42 6.84
N VAL A 151 7.57 -19.85 6.47
CA VAL A 151 8.47 -19.02 5.64
C VAL A 151 7.86 -18.76 4.25
N THR A 152 7.30 -19.80 3.62
CA THR A 152 6.62 -19.70 2.33
C THR A 152 5.37 -18.82 2.43
N MET A 153 4.61 -18.95 3.52
CA MET A 153 3.48 -18.08 3.84
C MET A 153 3.89 -16.60 3.95
N GLN A 154 5.03 -16.31 4.59
CA GLN A 154 5.50 -14.93 4.77
C GLN A 154 6.09 -14.33 3.49
N PHE A 155 6.79 -15.13 2.71
CA PHE A 155 7.30 -14.71 1.41
C PHE A 155 6.16 -14.32 0.46
N HIS A 156 5.15 -15.17 0.30
CA HIS A 156 4.06 -14.90 -0.64
C HIS A 156 3.19 -13.72 -0.20
N THR A 157 2.94 -13.55 1.10
CA THR A 157 2.26 -12.34 1.62
C THR A 157 3.08 -11.09 1.37
N ALA A 158 4.41 -11.13 1.55
CA ALA A 158 5.28 -9.99 1.30
C ALA A 158 5.31 -9.60 -0.17
N TRP A 159 5.46 -10.58 -1.06
CA TRP A 159 5.47 -10.35 -2.50
C TRP A 159 4.12 -9.81 -3.01
N THR A 160 3.02 -10.43 -2.58
CA THR A 160 1.66 -9.99 -2.93
C THR A 160 1.40 -8.59 -2.39
N GLY A 161 1.82 -8.31 -1.15
CA GLY A 161 1.70 -6.99 -0.53
C GLY A 161 2.45 -5.91 -1.31
N PHE A 162 3.70 -6.20 -1.71
CA PHE A 162 4.50 -5.30 -2.53
C PHE A 162 3.83 -5.01 -3.88
N VAL A 163 3.37 -6.04 -4.59
CA VAL A 163 2.68 -5.90 -5.89
C VAL A 163 1.41 -5.05 -5.75
N LEU A 164 0.61 -5.25 -4.71
CA LEU A 164 -0.61 -4.46 -4.46
C LEU A 164 -0.30 -3.00 -4.11
N CYS A 165 0.80 -2.72 -3.41
CA CYS A 165 1.21 -1.36 -3.06
C CYS A 165 1.94 -0.63 -4.21
N LEU A 166 2.41 -1.35 -5.23
CA LEU A 166 3.21 -0.79 -6.33
C LEU A 166 2.51 0.36 -7.07
N PRO A 167 1.21 0.28 -7.43
CA PRO A 167 0.52 1.39 -8.11
C PRO A 167 0.48 2.68 -7.29
N LEU A 168 0.37 2.57 -5.96
CA LEU A 168 0.37 3.72 -5.06
C LEU A 168 1.75 4.39 -5.02
N ALA A 169 2.82 3.58 -4.98
CA ALA A 169 4.19 4.07 -5.02
C ALA A 169 4.51 4.76 -6.35
N ILE A 170 4.09 4.16 -7.47
CA ILE A 170 4.25 4.73 -8.81
C ILE A 170 3.48 6.03 -8.94
N THR A 171 2.21 6.07 -8.54
CA THR A 171 1.37 7.29 -8.64
C THR A 171 2.01 8.46 -7.89
N TYR A 172 2.57 8.20 -6.69
CA TYR A 172 3.28 9.22 -5.94
C TYR A 172 4.59 9.65 -6.62
N ALA A 173 5.39 8.71 -7.12
CA ALA A 173 6.63 9.00 -7.84
C ALA A 173 6.36 9.85 -9.09
N LEU A 174 5.32 9.53 -9.86
CA LEU A 174 4.91 10.27 -11.05
C LEU A 174 4.39 11.67 -10.70
N LYS A 175 3.61 11.82 -9.61
CA LYS A 175 3.15 13.15 -9.15
C LYS A 175 4.30 14.09 -8.77
N ASN A 176 5.39 13.54 -8.26
CA ASN A 176 6.55 14.31 -7.82
C ASN A 176 7.64 14.44 -8.90
N ALA A 177 7.51 13.73 -10.02
CA ALA A 177 8.45 13.84 -11.13
C ALA A 177 8.19 15.13 -11.92
N PRO A 178 9.24 15.90 -12.28
CA PRO A 178 9.08 17.08 -13.13
C PRO A 178 8.35 16.73 -14.43
N ALA A 179 7.36 17.53 -14.84
CA ALA A 179 6.61 17.31 -16.07
C ALA A 179 7.53 17.19 -17.31
N ALA A 180 8.67 17.90 -17.29
CA ALA A 180 9.71 17.84 -18.32
C ALA A 180 10.38 16.46 -18.46
N THR A 181 10.47 15.68 -17.37
CA THR A 181 10.98 14.29 -17.42
C THR A 181 9.92 13.28 -17.87
N LEU A 182 8.63 13.57 -17.65
CA LEU A 182 7.54 12.68 -18.05
C LEU A 182 7.09 12.90 -19.51
N ALA A 183 7.24 14.12 -20.03
CA ALA A 183 6.81 14.46 -21.38
C ALA A 183 7.44 13.57 -22.47
N PRO A 184 8.77 13.29 -22.48
CA PRO A 184 9.37 12.38 -23.46
C PRO A 184 8.81 10.95 -23.38
N LEU A 185 8.50 10.48 -22.17
CA LEU A 185 7.95 9.13 -21.96
C LEU A 185 6.54 9.01 -22.58
N HIS A 186 5.67 9.99 -22.34
CA HIS A 186 4.33 10.01 -22.94
C HIS A 186 4.37 10.15 -24.48
N TYR A 187 5.33 10.91 -25.03
CA TYR A 187 5.50 10.96 -26.48
C TYR A 187 5.95 9.60 -27.05
N SER A 188 6.81 8.88 -26.34
CA SER A 188 7.22 7.53 -26.75
C SER A 188 6.07 6.53 -26.66
N GLU A 189 5.17 6.64 -25.66
CA GLU A 189 3.96 5.83 -25.58
C GLU A 189 3.04 6.02 -26.79
N ILE A 190 2.83 7.26 -27.24
CA ILE A 190 2.02 7.53 -28.45
C ILE A 190 2.62 6.83 -29.66
N VAL A 191 3.94 6.90 -29.84
CA VAL A 191 4.63 6.25 -30.97
C VAL A 191 4.47 4.72 -30.90
N VAL A 192 4.67 4.13 -29.72
CA VAL A 192 4.54 2.69 -29.51
C VAL A 192 3.08 2.24 -29.67
N ALA A 193 2.12 2.99 -29.16
CA ALA A 193 0.69 2.69 -29.29
C ALA A 193 0.24 2.72 -30.75
N VAL A 194 0.69 3.70 -31.53
CA VAL A 194 0.41 3.77 -32.98
C VAL A 194 1.09 2.62 -33.72
N ALA A 195 2.34 2.30 -33.39
CA ALA A 195 3.06 1.18 -34.01
C ALA A 195 2.41 -0.17 -33.72
N LEU A 196 2.01 -0.42 -32.47
CA LEU A 196 1.30 -1.63 -32.08
C LEU A 196 -0.12 -1.69 -32.65
N GLY A 197 -0.84 -0.57 -32.68
CA GLY A 197 -2.15 -0.45 -33.33
C GLY A 197 -2.10 -0.86 -34.80
N TYR A 198 -1.10 -0.37 -35.52
CA TYR A 198 -0.85 -0.74 -36.91
C TYR A 198 -0.43 -2.21 -37.06
N LEU A 199 0.49 -2.71 -36.23
CA LEU A 199 1.01 -4.08 -36.36
C LEU A 199 0.00 -5.16 -35.99
N ILE A 200 -0.90 -4.90 -35.04
CA ILE A 200 -1.86 -5.90 -34.53
C ILE A 200 -3.18 -5.83 -35.29
N PHE A 201 -3.65 -4.63 -35.64
CA PHE A 201 -4.99 -4.42 -36.21
C PHE A 201 -4.97 -3.96 -37.66
N ALA A 202 -3.78 -3.72 -38.25
CA ALA A 202 -3.62 -3.08 -39.56
C ALA A 202 -4.29 -1.69 -39.67
N ASP A 203 -4.64 -1.08 -38.53
CA ASP A 203 -5.31 0.21 -38.44
C ASP A 203 -4.27 1.33 -38.55
N PHE A 204 -4.12 1.88 -39.75
CA PHE A 204 -3.32 3.08 -39.98
C PHE A 204 -4.17 4.34 -39.77
N PRO A 205 -3.63 5.43 -39.18
CA PRO A 205 -4.38 6.67 -38.99
C PRO A 205 -4.94 7.19 -40.31
N ASN A 206 -6.26 7.39 -40.37
CA ASN A 206 -6.93 7.90 -41.57
C ASN A 206 -6.72 9.42 -41.73
N LEU A 207 -7.12 9.97 -42.87
CA LEU A 207 -6.98 11.40 -43.18
C LEU A 207 -7.59 12.33 -42.12
N LEU A 208 -8.69 11.91 -41.48
CA LEU A 208 -9.35 12.68 -40.44
C LEU A 208 -8.51 12.71 -39.15
N THR A 209 -7.89 11.57 -38.80
CA THR A 209 -6.95 11.48 -37.68
C THR A 209 -5.72 12.38 -37.89
N TRP A 210 -5.17 12.39 -39.11
CA TRP A 210 -4.05 13.27 -39.46
C TRP A 210 -4.42 14.76 -39.40
N ALA A 211 -5.61 15.12 -39.87
CA ALA A 211 -6.12 16.49 -39.74
C ALA A 211 -6.25 16.90 -38.26
N GLY A 212 -6.76 16.01 -37.41
CA GLY A 212 -6.82 16.24 -35.96
C GLY A 212 -5.44 16.43 -35.32
N ILE A 213 -4.46 15.57 -35.65
CA ILE A 213 -3.07 15.69 -35.18
C ILE A 213 -2.48 17.05 -35.58
N ALA A 214 -2.69 17.48 -36.82
CA ALA A 214 -2.20 18.77 -37.32
C ALA A 214 -2.80 19.96 -36.55
N VAL A 215 -4.11 19.93 -36.29
CA VAL A 215 -4.81 20.99 -35.52
C VAL A 215 -4.31 21.06 -34.08
N ILE A 216 -4.18 19.91 -33.40
CA ILE A 216 -3.68 19.84 -32.01
C ILE A 216 -2.24 20.36 -31.94
N THR A 217 -1.39 19.94 -32.87
CA THR A 217 0.02 20.36 -32.92
C THR A 217 0.15 21.86 -33.18
N ALA A 218 -0.63 22.40 -34.12
CA ALA A 218 -0.65 23.83 -34.42
C ALA A 218 -1.11 24.67 -33.22
N SER A 219 -2.15 24.21 -32.51
CA SER A 219 -2.64 24.87 -31.28
C SER A 219 -1.58 24.87 -30.17
N GLY A 220 -0.93 23.74 -29.92
CA GLY A 220 0.16 23.63 -28.94
C GLY A 220 1.35 24.54 -29.26
N LEU A 221 1.79 24.57 -30.54
CA LEU A 221 2.86 25.46 -31.00
C LEU A 221 2.48 26.94 -30.85
N TYR A 222 1.22 27.30 -31.14
CA TYR A 222 0.73 28.66 -30.95
C TYR A 222 0.76 29.09 -29.48
N ILE A 223 0.34 28.23 -28.55
CA ILE A 223 0.39 28.50 -27.10
C ILE A 223 1.83 28.75 -26.65
N ILE A 224 2.76 27.86 -27.04
CA ILE A 224 4.18 27.99 -26.68
C ILE A 224 4.78 29.29 -27.27
N HIS A 225 4.45 29.61 -28.53
CA HIS A 225 4.91 30.83 -29.16
C HIS A 225 4.37 32.08 -28.46
N ARG A 226 3.07 32.06 -28.09
CA ARG A 226 2.41 33.15 -27.36
C ARG A 226 3.04 33.35 -25.98
N GLU A 227 3.25 32.28 -25.21
CA GLU A 227 3.89 32.34 -23.88
C GLU A 227 5.33 32.85 -23.94
N ARG A 228 6.12 32.43 -24.93
CA ARG A 228 7.49 32.94 -25.14
C ARG A 228 7.51 34.42 -25.51
N THR A 229 6.53 34.88 -26.28
CA THR A 229 6.43 36.30 -26.68
C THR A 229 6.02 37.17 -25.49
N LEU A 230 5.11 36.70 -24.64
CA LEU A 230 4.71 37.36 -23.39
C LEU A 230 5.85 37.39 -22.35
N ALA A 231 6.59 36.29 -22.19
CA ALA A 231 7.73 36.23 -21.28
C ALA A 231 8.88 37.18 -21.70
N ARG A 232 9.01 37.50 -23.00
CA ARG A 232 9.96 38.48 -23.52
C ARG A 232 9.53 39.94 -23.33
N GLN A 233 8.25 40.19 -23.04
CA GLN A 233 7.69 41.55 -22.89
C GLN A 233 7.62 42.04 -21.44
N LEU A 234 7.86 41.17 -20.44
CA LEU A 234 7.98 41.60 -19.04
C LEU A 234 9.34 42.30 -18.84
N PRO A 235 9.37 43.61 -18.52
CA PRO A 235 10.61 44.28 -18.13
C PRO A 235 11.08 43.69 -16.81
N ILE A 236 12.39 43.47 -16.65
CA ILE A 236 12.98 43.22 -15.34
C ILE A 236 12.72 44.48 -14.52
N ALA A 237 11.75 44.42 -13.60
CA ALA A 237 11.53 45.48 -12.63
C ALA A 237 12.78 45.55 -11.72
N PRO A 238 13.38 46.74 -11.51
CA PRO A 238 14.53 46.92 -10.62
C PRO A 238 14.17 46.68 -9.15
#